data_AF-A0A844M477-F1
#
_entry.id   AF-A0A844M477-F1
#
_cell.length_a   1.000
_cell.length_b   1.000
_cell.length_c   1.000
_cell.angle_alpha   90.00
_cell.angle_beta   90.00
_cell.angle_gamma   90.00
#
_symmetry.space_group_name_H-M   'P 1'
#
loop_
_entity.id
_entity.type
_entity.pdbx_description
1 polymer ?
#
loop_
_entity_poly.entity_id
_entity_poly.type
_entity_poly.pdbx_seq_one_letter_code
_entity_poly.pdbx_strand_id
1 'polypeptide(L)'
;MMVLVTYDIATADAGGAKRLRHIAKNCLNYGQRVQYSVFEIEVNPAQWTTLKATLEKIIDPKTDSLRYYYLGKNWQRRVEHIGAKPALDLNDMLLF
;
A
#
# COMPACT_ATOMS: atom_id res chain seq x y z
N MET A 1 -12.62 -4.51 2.56
CA MET A 1 -12.69 -3.13 2.02
C MET A 1 -11.36 -2.84 1.38
N MET A 2 -11.34 -2.08 0.28
CA MET A 2 -10.08 -1.68 -0.35
C MET A 2 -9.62 -0.32 0.19
N VAL A 3 -8.35 -0.23 0.55
CA VAL A 3 -7.66 1.01 0.92
C VAL A 3 -6.43 1.17 0.06
N LEU A 4 -6.32 2.29 -0.65
CA LEU A 4 -5.09 2.66 -1.33
C LEU A 4 -4.19 3.40 -0.34
N VAL A 5 -3.00 2.89 -0.12
CA VAL A 5 -1.98 3.46 0.75
C VAL A 5 -0.90 4.07 -0.13
N THR A 6 -0.74 5.38 -0.09
CA THR A 6 0.37 6.08 -0.74
C THR A 6 1.37 6.51 0.32
N TYR A 7 2.62 6.14 0.12
CA TYR A 7 3.72 6.51 1.02
C TYR A 7 4.68 7.45 0.29
N ASP A 8 4.72 8.70 0.76
CA ASP A 8 5.73 9.66 0.35
C ASP A 8 6.87 9.61 1.37
N ILE A 9 8.07 9.35 0.88
CA ILE A 9 9.22 9.04 1.71
C ILE A 9 10.41 9.92 1.34
N ALA A 10 11.06 10.47 2.36
CA ALA A 10 12.33 11.17 2.16
C ALA A 10 13.42 10.17 1.73
N THR A 11 13.82 10.21 0.47
CA THR A 11 14.87 9.35 -0.11
C THR A 11 16.28 9.89 0.09
N ALA A 12 16.40 11.16 0.52
CA ALA A 12 17.69 11.80 0.79
C ALA A 12 18.33 11.30 2.10
N ASP A 13 17.56 10.70 3.01
CA ASP A 13 18.07 10.14 4.26
C ASP A 13 18.42 8.64 4.10
N ALA A 14 19.48 8.19 4.77
CA ALA A 14 19.95 6.79 4.69
C ALA A 14 18.94 5.76 5.25
N GLY A 15 17.96 6.20 6.04
CA GLY A 15 16.89 5.40 6.64
C GLY A 15 15.65 5.21 5.76
N GLY A 16 15.41 6.06 4.76
CA GLY A 16 14.22 6.02 3.91
C GLY A 16 14.06 4.66 3.23
N ALA A 17 15.09 4.19 2.55
CA ALA A 17 15.06 2.86 1.91
C ALA A 17 14.77 1.71 2.90
N LYS A 18 15.14 1.85 4.18
CA LYS A 18 14.79 0.89 5.23
C LYS A 18 13.31 1.02 5.60
N ARG A 19 12.80 2.22 5.87
CA ARG A 19 11.38 2.45 6.21
C ARG A 19 10.46 1.98 5.07
N LEU A 20 10.77 2.28 3.81
CA LEU A 20 10.03 1.76 2.65
C LEU A 20 9.98 0.24 2.60
N ARG A 21 11.10 -0.44 2.88
CA ARG A 21 11.11 -1.92 2.95
C ARG A 21 10.21 -2.45 4.06
N HIS A 22 10.18 -1.80 5.22
CA HIS A 22 9.30 -2.19 6.32
C HIS A 22 7.83 -1.92 6.02
N ILE A 23 7.49 -0.76 5.43
CA ILE A 23 6.13 -0.46 4.96
C ILE A 23 5.69 -1.50 3.94
N ALA A 24 6.50 -1.74 2.90
CA ALA A 24 6.17 -2.70 1.85
C ALA A 24 5.95 -4.11 2.39
N LYS A 25 6.81 -4.58 3.30
CA LYS A 25 6.67 -5.91 3.92
C LYS A 25 5.34 -6.06 4.67
N ASN A 26 4.89 -5.03 5.39
CA ASN A 26 3.62 -5.09 6.12
C ASN A 26 2.41 -4.98 5.19
N CYS A 27 2.48 -4.13 4.16
CA CYS A 27 1.42 -3.98 3.15
C CYS A 27 1.19 -5.26 2.33
N LEU A 28 2.27 -5.95 1.93
CA LEU A 28 2.19 -7.15 1.10
C LEU A 28 1.53 -8.36 1.79
N ASN A 29 1.38 -8.33 3.12
CA ASN A 29 0.62 -9.37 3.84
C ASN A 29 -0.90 -9.27 3.61
N TYR A 30 -1.36 -8.14 3.06
CA TYR A 30 -2.78 -7.79 2.98
C TYR A 30 -3.19 -7.28 1.59
N GLY A 31 -2.30 -7.37 0.60
CA GLY A 31 -2.55 -6.84 -0.72
C GLY A 31 -1.28 -6.76 -1.56
N GLN A 32 -1.22 -5.77 -2.44
CA GLN A 32 -0.17 -5.70 -3.45
C GLN A 32 0.51 -4.33 -3.52
N ARG A 33 1.76 -4.34 -4.00
CA ARG A 33 2.53 -3.13 -4.30
C ARG A 33 2.38 -2.81 -5.79
N VAL A 34 1.58 -1.80 -6.10
CA VAL A 34 1.22 -1.43 -7.48
C VAL A 34 2.16 -0.41 -8.11
N GLN A 35 2.88 0.37 -7.30
CA GLN A 35 3.95 1.26 -7.75
C GLN A 35 5.12 1.26 -6.76
N TYR A 36 6.11 2.14 -6.94
CA TYR A 36 7.27 2.20 -6.07
C TYR A 36 6.88 2.36 -4.60
N SER A 37 5.99 3.27 -4.24
CA SER A 37 5.56 3.46 -2.84
C SER A 37 4.04 3.56 -2.69
N VAL A 38 3.32 2.89 -3.59
CA VAL A 38 1.85 2.81 -3.56
C VAL A 38 1.42 1.36 -3.43
N PHE A 39 0.46 1.12 -2.54
CA PHE A 39 -0.01 -0.20 -2.15
C PHE A 39 -1.54 -0.25 -2.15
N GLU A 40 -2.10 -1.29 -2.75
CA GLU A 40 -3.53 -1.61 -2.67
C GLU A 40 -3.73 -2.65 -1.58
N ILE A 41 -4.58 -2.36 -0.60
CA ILE A 41 -4.78 -3.17 0.61
C ILE A 41 -6.23 -3.63 0.71
N GLU A 42 -6.43 -4.94 0.70
CA GLU A 42 -7.74 -5.55 0.86
C GLU A 42 -7.88 -6.21 2.23
N VAL A 43 -8.63 -5.57 3.13
CA VAL A 43 -8.71 -5.95 4.55
C VAL A 43 -10.10 -5.78 5.12
N ASN A 44 -10.41 -6.47 6.22
CA ASN A 44 -11.54 -6.13 7.07
C ASN A 44 -11.21 -4.97 8.03
N PRO A 45 -12.19 -4.36 8.73
CA PRO A 45 -11.95 -3.20 9.61
C PRO A 45 -10.97 -3.47 10.77
N ALA A 46 -10.96 -4.68 11.33
CA ALA A 46 -10.07 -5.04 12.43
C ALA A 46 -8.61 -5.15 11.93
N GLN A 47 -8.41 -5.84 10.80
CA GLN A 47 -7.11 -5.93 10.13
C GLN A 47 -6.59 -4.56 9.73
N TRP A 48 -7.45 -3.69 9.18
CA TRP A 48 -7.07 -2.33 8.82
C TRP A 48 -6.56 -1.53 10.01
N THR A 49 -7.27 -1.58 11.14
CA THR A 49 -6.87 -0.88 12.36
C THR A 49 -5.46 -1.28 12.81
N THR A 50 -5.17 -2.59 12.82
CA THR A 50 -3.86 -3.12 13.20
C THR A 50 -2.77 -2.73 12.20
N LEU A 51 -3.04 -2.86 10.90
CA LEU A 51 -2.08 -2.51 9.85
C LEU A 51 -1.77 -1.01 9.91
N LYS A 52 -2.80 -0.14 9.94
CA LYS A 52 -2.65 1.31 10.01
C LYS A 52 -1.75 1.72 11.18
N ALA A 53 -2.03 1.22 12.39
CA ALA A 53 -1.22 1.50 13.57
C ALA A 53 0.23 1.01 13.43
N THR A 54 0.46 -0.07 12.68
CA THR A 54 1.81 -0.58 12.40
C THR A 54 2.55 0.32 11.42
N LEU A 55 1.89 0.78 10.35
CA LEU A 55 2.49 1.68 9.35
C LEU A 55 2.86 3.03 9.98
N GLU A 56 1.98 3.61 10.81
CA GLU A 56 2.22 4.88 11.50
C GLU A 56 3.41 4.82 12.49
N LYS A 57 3.76 3.63 12.99
CA LYS A 57 4.96 3.42 13.83
C LYS A 57 6.26 3.30 13.05
N ILE A 58 6.19 3.01 11.74
CA ILE A 58 7.37 2.77 10.90
C ILE A 58 7.91 4.08 10.31
N ILE A 59 7.02 5.00 9.97
CA ILE A 59 7.39 6.25 9.30
C ILE A 59 8.08 7.23 10.25
N ASP A 60 8.83 8.18 9.69
CA ASP A 60 9.19 9.41 10.39
C ASP A 60 8.20 10.52 9.98
N PRO A 61 7.25 10.94 10.83
CA PRO A 61 6.26 11.95 10.46
C PRO A 61 6.83 13.35 10.18
N LYS A 62 8.11 13.60 10.48
CA LYS A 62 8.76 14.88 10.18
C LYS A 62 9.22 14.97 8.73
N THR A 63 9.46 13.83 8.09
CA THR A 63 10.06 13.75 6.75
C THR A 63 9.22 12.96 5.76
N ASP A 64 8.35 12.09 6.26
CA ASP A 64 7.54 11.20 5.47
C ASP A 64 6.04 11.51 5.64
N SER A 65 5.22 11.03 4.71
CA SER A 65 3.77 11.07 4.87
C SER A 65 3.09 9.82 4.34
N LEU A 66 2.02 9.40 5.04
CA LEU A 66 1.09 8.37 4.58
C LEU A 66 -0.24 9.03 4.24
N ARG A 67 -0.83 8.63 3.12
CA ARG A 67 -2.22 8.95 2.80
C ARG A 67 -3.00 7.68 2.53
N TYR A 68 -4.22 7.65 3.05
CA TYR A 68 -5.12 6.51 2.96
C TYR A 68 -6.37 6.93 2.21
N TYR A 69 -6.65 6.28 1.09
CA TYR A 69 -7.86 6.50 0.31
C TYR A 69 -8.76 5.27 0.45
N TYR A 70 -9.92 5.47 1.09
CA TYR A 70 -10.89 4.40 1.34
C TYR A 70 -11.79 4.23 0.11
N LEU A 71 -11.45 3.26 -0.75
CA LEU A 71 -12.18 3.03 -2.01
C LEU A 71 -13.44 2.17 -1.83
N GLY A 72 -13.55 1.47 -0.70
CA GLY A 72 -14.75 0.70 -0.33
C GLY A 72 -14.83 -0.66 -1.04
N LYS A 73 -16.06 -1.16 -1.27
CA LYS A 73 -16.30 -2.52 -1.81
C LYS A 73 -16.29 -2.58 -3.35
N ASN A 74 -16.63 -1.49 -4.04
CA ASN A 74 -16.76 -1.44 -5.50
C ASN A 74 -15.66 -0.57 -6.11
N TRP A 75 -14.43 -0.84 -5.73
CA TRP A 75 -13.26 -0.02 -6.07
C TRP A 75 -12.72 -0.34 -7.47
N GLN A 76 -12.93 -1.56 -7.96
CA GLN A 76 -12.36 -2.07 -9.22
C GLN A 76 -12.70 -1.19 -10.42
N ARG A 77 -13.90 -0.60 -10.44
CA ARG A 77 -14.35 0.29 -11.54
C ARG A 77 -13.81 1.73 -11.44
N ARG A 78 -13.05 2.04 -10.40
CA ARG A 78 -12.55 3.39 -10.09
C ARG A 78 -11.05 3.51 -10.20
N VAL A 79 -10.38 2.43 -10.58
CA VAL A 79 -8.92 2.36 -10.71
C VAL A 79 -8.61 2.01 -12.15
N GLU A 80 -7.78 2.83 -12.77
CA GLU A 80 -7.25 2.62 -14.12
C GLU A 80 -5.73 2.74 -14.04
N HIS A 81 -5.02 1.83 -14.70
CA HIS A 81 -3.57 1.82 -14.77
C HIS A 81 -3.12 2.11 -16.19
N ILE A 82 -2.18 3.05 -16.35
CA ILE A 82 -1.53 3.34 -17.63
C ILE A 82 -0.01 3.21 -17.46
N GLY A 83 0.65 2.55 -18.41
CA GLY A 83 2.11 2.45 -18.47
C GLY A 83 2.67 1.12 -17.96
N ALA A 84 3.95 1.14 -17.58
CA ALA A 84 4.70 -0.08 -17.31
C ALA A 84 4.16 -0.88 -16.11
N LYS A 85 4.36 -2.21 -16.16
CA LYS A 85 4.09 -3.20 -15.11
C LYS A 85 2.64 -3.20 -14.62
N PRO A 86 1.74 -3.99 -15.24
CA PRO A 86 0.38 -4.12 -14.75
C PRO A 86 0.40 -4.62 -13.30
N ALA A 87 -0.45 -4.05 -12.46
CA ALA A 87 -0.75 -4.62 -11.15
C ALA A 87 -1.30 -6.03 -11.34
N LEU A 88 -0.95 -6.95 -10.44
CA LEU A 88 -1.45 -8.32 -10.52
C LEU A 88 -2.94 -8.27 -10.18
N ASP A 89 -3.81 -8.78 -11.04
CA ASP A 89 -5.21 -8.93 -10.66
C ASP A 89 -5.32 -10.15 -9.73
N LEU A 90 -5.44 -9.88 -8.43
CA LEU A 90 -5.55 -10.92 -7.39
C LEU A 90 -6.87 -11.70 -7.48
N ASN A 91 -7.85 -11.23 -8.26
CA ASN A 91 -9.10 -11.95 -8.51
C ASN A 91 -9.09 -12.70 -9.85
N ASP A 92 -8.05 -12.54 -10.66
CA ASP A 92 -7.92 -13.26 -11.91
C ASP A 92 -7.50 -14.72 -11.65
N MET A 93 -7.83 -15.58 -12.60
CA MET A 93 -7.73 -17.02 -12.42
C MET A 93 -6.26 -17.44 -12.24
N LEU A 94 -5.95 -18.13 -11.13
CA LEU A 94 -4.63 -18.72 -10.91
C LEU A 94 -4.36 -19.79 -11.98
N LEU A 95 -3.48 -19.47 -12.94
CA LEU A 95 -2.94 -20.43 -13.88
C LEU A 95 -1.73 -21.12 -13.23
N PHE A 96 -1.84 -22.43 -13.02
CA PHE A 96 -0.76 -23.33 -12.57
C PHE A 96 -0.06 -23.97 -13.77
#